data_AF-A0A2M3ZH35-F1
#
_entry.id   AF-A0A2M3ZH35-F1
#
_cell.length_a   1.000
_cell.length_b   1.000
_cell.length_c   1.000
_cell.angle_alpha   90.00
_cell.angle_beta   90.00
_cell.angle_gamma   90.00
#
_symmetry.space_group_name_H-M   'P 1'
#
loop_
_entity.id
_entity.type
_entity.pdbx_description
1 polymer ?
#
loop_
_entity_poly.entity_id
_entity_poly.type
_entity_poly.pdbx_seq_one_letter_code
_entity_poly.pdbx_strand_id
1 'polypeptide(L)'
;EERKPGKPKTTLRELRRKQFTETPKSLLPLKNTSQVRDPIVKRNVKHSTSIPAKQGGGTFRPQRKRPVYRKNVCDVTMQEDMWNDESGGVPKSLQSEWIDKEQVLHTLRHTGKPLVQQPGKIVTGKEKAAATNLPHQGTSYNPAIDDYLELKNQVVEEERSIRKRQAHFDRVVTNMFAKEDPAERRVRQFKELTEGLIEAQDPDSDAEQDEGTEGISEPSAKAKRKTTKAHKSLNKRRTEFQEARERYQLKVELKKMMEINRLTEISNEVQNAEAKLAVRKLKAAKKKAAAATETLPIDFIEPESLSGNLRTIQPKSDLIATGLPKLRQASVIKKSRAEVQRKKSRSLKKVRYVRRSHKED
;
A
#
# COMPACT_ATOMS: atom_id res chain seq x y z
N GLU A 1 -29.68 -44.93 44.70
CA GLU A 1 -28.51 -44.65 43.84
C GLU A 1 -28.51 -43.19 43.43
N GLU A 2 -27.69 -42.37 44.08
CA GLU A 2 -27.57 -40.94 43.76
C GLU A 2 -26.78 -40.75 42.45
N ARG A 3 -27.41 -40.07 41.49
CA ARG A 3 -26.78 -39.75 40.20
C ARG A 3 -25.77 -38.63 40.37
N LYS A 4 -24.49 -38.94 40.15
CA LYS A 4 -23.38 -37.96 40.16
C LYS A 4 -23.63 -36.85 39.12
N PRO A 5 -23.42 -35.57 39.46
CA PRO A 5 -23.57 -34.47 38.51
C PRO A 5 -22.52 -34.55 37.40
N GLY A 6 -22.97 -34.40 36.15
CA GLY A 6 -22.12 -34.43 34.96
C GLY A 6 -21.13 -33.25 34.94
N LYS A 7 -19.85 -33.54 34.62
CA LYS A 7 -18.81 -32.50 34.53
C LYS A 7 -19.15 -31.50 33.41
N PRO A 8 -18.95 -30.18 33.63
CA PRO A 8 -19.23 -29.17 32.63
C PRO A 8 -18.30 -29.33 31.41
N LYS A 9 -18.86 -29.18 30.21
CA LYS A 9 -18.11 -29.25 28.94
C LYS A 9 -17.18 -28.03 28.84
N THR A 10 -15.87 -28.26 28.79
CA THR A 10 -14.87 -27.19 28.62
C THR A 10 -15.02 -26.49 27.27
N THR A 11 -14.87 -25.17 27.25
CA THR A 11 -15.00 -24.39 26.01
C THR A 11 -13.81 -24.61 25.07
N LEU A 12 -14.01 -24.42 23.76
CA LEU A 12 -12.96 -24.57 22.74
C LEU A 12 -11.73 -23.68 23.01
N ARG A 13 -11.95 -22.50 23.61
CA ARG A 13 -10.89 -21.56 23.98
C ARG A 13 -10.02 -22.10 25.11
N GLU A 14 -10.61 -22.76 26.10
CA GLU A 14 -9.90 -23.41 27.20
C GLU A 14 -9.13 -24.63 26.71
N LEU A 15 -9.69 -25.43 25.80
CA LEU A 15 -8.97 -26.54 25.17
C LEU A 15 -7.73 -26.06 24.41
N ARG A 16 -7.83 -24.98 23.64
CA ARG A 16 -6.66 -24.40 22.95
C ARG A 16 -5.61 -23.85 23.91
N ARG A 17 -6.02 -23.25 25.04
CA ARG A 17 -5.09 -22.79 26.08
C ARG A 17 -4.38 -23.97 26.73
N LYS A 18 -5.11 -25.05 27.05
CA LYS A 18 -4.54 -26.29 27.61
C LYS A 18 -3.55 -26.94 26.65
N GLN A 19 -3.87 -27.02 25.36
CA GLN A 19 -2.96 -27.52 24.33
C GLN A 19 -1.68 -26.69 24.16
N PHE A 20 -1.73 -25.38 24.46
CA PHE A 20 -0.56 -24.51 24.41
C PHE A 20 0.32 -24.59 25.66
N THR A 21 -0.29 -24.90 26.81
CA THR A 21 0.44 -25.17 28.06
C THR A 21 1.04 -26.58 28.08
N GLU A 22 0.41 -27.52 27.40
CA GLU A 22 0.95 -28.85 27.18
C GLU A 22 2.16 -28.77 26.24
N THR A 23 3.22 -29.48 26.60
CA THR A 23 4.40 -29.55 25.72
C THR A 23 4.04 -30.30 24.45
N PRO A 24 4.40 -29.78 23.26
CA PRO A 24 4.08 -30.43 22.00
C PRO A 24 4.67 -31.83 21.94
N LYS A 25 3.97 -32.77 21.29
CA LYS A 25 4.34 -34.19 21.22
C LYS A 25 5.77 -34.42 20.72
N SER A 26 6.26 -33.55 19.82
CA SER A 26 7.63 -33.60 19.30
C SER A 26 8.71 -33.34 20.36
N LEU A 27 8.38 -32.71 21.48
CA LEU A 27 9.29 -32.41 22.58
C LEU A 27 9.12 -33.36 23.77
N LEU A 28 8.20 -34.33 23.70
CA LEU A 28 8.05 -35.35 24.74
C LEU A 28 9.30 -36.23 24.93
N PRO A 29 10.03 -36.65 23.86
CA PRO A 29 11.26 -37.44 24.02
C PRO A 29 12.41 -36.68 24.68
N LEU A 30 12.31 -35.34 24.74
CA LEU A 30 13.30 -34.45 25.34
C LEU A 30 13.00 -34.14 26.82
N LYS A 31 11.84 -34.58 27.33
CA LYS A 31 11.58 -34.49 28.77
C LYS A 31 12.41 -35.54 29.48
N ASN A 32 13.18 -35.11 30.47
CA ASN A 32 13.94 -36.01 31.31
C ASN A 32 12.96 -36.91 32.10
N THR A 33 12.86 -38.17 31.71
CA THR A 33 12.03 -39.19 32.39
C THR A 33 12.79 -39.90 33.52
N SER A 34 14.07 -39.58 33.72
CA SER A 34 14.86 -40.14 34.80
C SER A 34 14.62 -39.38 36.10
N GLN A 35 14.61 -40.09 37.23
CA GLN A 35 14.57 -39.46 38.56
C GLN A 35 15.92 -38.84 38.96
N VAL A 36 16.96 -39.03 38.15
CA VAL A 36 18.30 -38.50 38.39
C VAL A 36 18.35 -37.04 37.95
N ARG A 37 18.66 -36.15 38.89
CA ARG A 37 18.79 -34.71 38.60
C ARG A 37 19.99 -34.46 37.69
N ASP A 38 19.77 -33.75 36.59
CA ASP A 38 20.84 -33.39 35.65
C ASP A 38 21.96 -32.61 36.37
N PRO A 39 23.22 -33.07 36.33
CA PRO A 39 24.33 -32.44 37.05
C PRO A 39 24.67 -31.04 36.52
N ILE A 40 24.21 -30.71 35.30
CA ILE A 40 24.39 -29.42 34.64
C ILE A 40 23.49 -28.32 35.26
N VAL A 41 22.39 -28.69 35.93
CA VAL A 41 21.49 -27.72 36.59
C VAL A 41 22.21 -26.91 37.67
N LYS A 42 23.20 -27.50 38.35
CA LYS A 42 24.02 -26.81 39.36
C LYS A 42 24.98 -25.76 38.77
N ARG A 43 25.34 -25.86 37.48
CA ARG A 43 26.26 -24.93 36.81
C ARG A 43 25.56 -23.68 36.23
N ASN A 44 24.24 -23.69 36.11
CA ASN A 44 23.45 -22.59 35.53
C ASN A 44 22.64 -21.80 36.58
N VAL A 45 23.18 -21.62 37.79
CA VAL A 45 22.63 -20.62 38.73
C VAL A 45 23.07 -19.24 38.24
N LYS A 46 22.26 -18.63 37.36
CA LYS A 46 22.38 -17.20 37.11
C LYS A 46 21.92 -16.48 38.37
N HIS A 47 22.83 -15.80 39.06
CA HIS A 47 22.47 -14.85 40.10
C HIS A 47 21.48 -13.84 39.52
N SER A 48 20.24 -13.88 40.00
CA SER A 48 19.19 -12.95 39.60
C SER A 48 19.45 -11.60 40.25
N THR A 49 20.27 -10.75 39.63
CA THR A 49 20.18 -9.31 39.88
C THR A 49 18.92 -8.83 39.18
N SER A 50 17.93 -8.45 39.99
CA SER A 50 16.67 -7.88 39.57
C SER A 50 16.90 -6.53 38.87
N ILE A 51 17.03 -6.57 37.54
CA ILE A 51 16.91 -5.38 36.69
C ILE A 51 15.45 -5.34 36.20
N PRO A 52 14.63 -4.34 36.57
CA PRO A 52 13.27 -4.24 36.08
C PRO A 52 13.29 -3.94 34.57
N ALA A 53 12.80 -4.89 33.78
CA ALA A 53 12.65 -4.75 32.35
C ALA A 53 11.63 -3.65 32.03
N LYS A 54 12.11 -2.52 31.51
CA LYS A 54 11.27 -1.51 30.88
C LYS A 54 10.45 -2.17 29.76
N GLN A 55 9.13 -2.05 29.86
CA GLN A 55 8.19 -2.43 28.82
C GLN A 55 8.35 -1.50 27.61
N GLY A 56 9.28 -1.85 26.72
CA GLY A 56 9.43 -1.24 25.41
C GLY A 56 8.99 -2.24 24.34
N GLY A 57 7.77 -2.07 23.82
CA GLY A 57 7.22 -2.84 22.72
C GLY A 57 7.98 -2.60 21.42
N GLY A 58 9.11 -3.27 21.24
CA GLY A 58 9.84 -3.37 19.99
C GLY A 58 9.88 -4.81 19.55
N THR A 59 9.04 -5.19 18.58
CA THR A 59 9.10 -6.51 17.94
C THR A 59 10.44 -6.66 17.21
N PHE A 60 11.46 -7.20 17.88
CA PHE A 60 12.68 -7.64 17.26
C PHE A 60 12.34 -8.91 16.45
N ARG A 61 12.03 -8.74 15.16
CA ARG A 61 11.91 -9.87 14.23
C ARG A 61 13.32 -10.42 14.04
N PRO A 62 13.66 -11.65 14.48
CA PRO A 62 14.90 -12.27 14.06
C PRO A 62 14.86 -12.39 12.54
N GLN A 63 15.83 -11.76 11.88
CA GLN A 63 16.08 -11.98 10.45
C GLN A 63 16.36 -13.47 10.30
N ARG A 64 15.39 -14.22 9.76
CA ARG A 64 15.58 -15.60 9.32
C ARG A 64 16.76 -15.60 8.37
N LYS A 65 17.93 -16.06 8.83
CA LYS A 65 19.02 -16.45 7.94
C LYS A 65 18.42 -17.50 7.01
N ARG A 66 18.17 -17.12 5.76
CA ARG A 66 17.75 -18.08 4.73
C ARG A 66 18.84 -19.15 4.66
N PRO A 67 18.49 -20.44 4.60
CA PRO A 67 19.49 -21.47 4.37
C PRO A 67 20.23 -21.08 3.08
N VAL A 68 21.55 -20.98 3.17
CA VAL A 68 22.42 -20.88 2.02
C VAL A 68 22.26 -22.20 1.29
N TYR A 69 21.35 -22.24 0.31
CA TYR A 69 21.40 -23.28 -0.71
C TYR A 69 22.80 -23.16 -1.31
N ARG A 70 23.65 -24.16 -1.06
CA ARG A 70 24.86 -24.38 -1.83
C ARG A 70 24.39 -24.52 -3.26
N LYS A 71 24.50 -23.43 -4.04
CA LYS A 71 24.45 -23.54 -5.48
C LYS A 71 25.70 -24.34 -5.82
N ASN A 72 25.50 -25.58 -6.24
CA ASN A 72 26.47 -26.25 -7.10
C ASN A 72 26.44 -25.43 -8.39
N VAL A 73 27.17 -24.31 -8.38
CA VAL A 73 27.57 -23.65 -9.62
C VAL A 73 28.58 -24.63 -10.17
N CYS A 74 28.14 -25.45 -11.13
CA CYS A 74 29.06 -26.14 -12.00
C CYS A 74 29.90 -25.02 -12.62
N ASP A 75 31.19 -25.00 -12.36
CA ASP A 75 32.14 -24.15 -13.08
C ASP A 75 32.04 -24.57 -14.55
N VAL A 76 31.14 -23.93 -15.29
CA VAL A 76 31.09 -24.06 -16.74
C VAL A 76 32.29 -23.28 -17.23
N THR A 77 33.41 -23.98 -17.41
CA THR A 77 34.52 -23.50 -18.23
C THR A 77 33.93 -23.07 -19.57
N MET A 78 34.07 -21.79 -19.92
CA MET A 78 33.56 -21.16 -21.16
C MET A 78 34.23 -21.70 -22.45
N GLN A 79 34.63 -22.97 -22.46
CA GLN A 79 35.31 -23.63 -23.58
C GLN A 79 34.36 -24.43 -24.47
N GLU A 80 33.08 -24.56 -24.09
CA GLU A 80 32.09 -25.17 -24.98
C GLU A 80 31.46 -24.12 -25.89
N ASP A 81 31.68 -24.31 -27.19
CA ASP A 81 31.21 -23.46 -28.28
C ASP A 81 29.68 -23.30 -28.25
N MET A 82 29.23 -22.06 -28.02
CA MET A 82 27.81 -21.70 -27.98
C MET A 82 27.12 -21.85 -29.34
N TRP A 83 27.88 -22.05 -30.41
CA TRP A 83 27.42 -22.18 -31.79
C TRP A 83 27.53 -23.60 -32.35
N ASN A 84 27.88 -24.59 -31.53
CA ASN A 84 27.79 -25.98 -31.99
C ASN A 84 26.32 -26.33 -32.24
N ASP A 85 25.97 -26.51 -33.52
CA ASP A 85 24.63 -26.82 -34.04
C ASP A 85 24.09 -28.20 -33.61
N GLU A 86 24.72 -28.85 -32.63
CA GLU A 86 24.15 -29.99 -31.91
C GLU A 86 23.05 -29.52 -30.94
N SER A 87 21.99 -28.99 -31.53
CA SER A 87 20.62 -28.84 -31.01
C SER A 87 20.53 -28.89 -29.47
N GLY A 88 20.98 -27.82 -28.82
CA GLY A 88 20.73 -27.55 -27.41
C GLY A 88 21.44 -28.47 -26.41
N GLY A 89 22.53 -29.13 -26.79
CA GLY A 89 23.31 -30.00 -25.89
C GLY A 89 22.64 -31.34 -25.57
N VAL A 90 21.59 -31.69 -26.32
CA VAL A 90 20.95 -33.02 -26.27
C VAL A 90 21.61 -33.88 -27.35
N PRO A 91 22.17 -35.06 -27.02
CA PRO A 91 22.75 -35.95 -28.02
C PRO A 91 21.69 -36.39 -29.03
N LYS A 92 22.06 -36.50 -30.32
CA LYS A 92 21.15 -36.85 -31.43
C LYS A 92 20.31 -38.11 -31.19
N SER A 93 20.82 -39.07 -30.42
CA SER A 93 20.10 -40.29 -30.01
C SER A 93 18.89 -40.03 -29.11
N LEU A 94 18.91 -38.95 -28.33
CA LEU A 94 17.83 -38.55 -27.41
C LEU A 94 16.89 -37.50 -28.01
N GLN A 95 17.12 -37.06 -29.25
CA GLN A 95 16.28 -36.09 -29.95
C GLN A 95 15.11 -36.74 -30.73
N SER A 96 14.83 -38.02 -30.48
CA SER A 96 13.70 -38.72 -31.10
C SER A 96 12.37 -38.20 -30.58
N GLU A 97 11.37 -38.06 -31.47
CA GLU A 97 9.98 -37.73 -31.11
C GLU A 97 9.35 -38.76 -30.14
N TRP A 98 9.92 -39.97 -30.07
CA TRP A 98 9.43 -41.06 -29.23
C TRP A 98 9.92 -40.99 -27.78
N ILE A 99 10.87 -40.09 -27.47
CA ILE A 99 11.44 -39.94 -26.13
C ILE A 99 10.86 -38.68 -25.49
N ASP A 100 10.20 -38.84 -24.34
CA ASP A 100 9.59 -37.72 -23.63
C ASP A 100 10.65 -36.73 -23.13
N LYS A 101 10.31 -35.43 -23.15
CA LYS A 101 11.20 -34.35 -22.66
C LYS A 101 11.69 -34.58 -21.23
N GLU A 102 10.84 -35.16 -20.39
CA GLU A 102 11.20 -35.51 -19.00
C GLU A 102 12.21 -36.66 -18.92
N GLN A 103 12.10 -37.65 -19.81
CA GLN A 103 13.08 -38.75 -19.92
C GLN A 103 14.43 -38.22 -20.38
N VAL A 104 14.44 -37.33 -21.38
CA VAL A 104 15.67 -36.64 -21.82
C VAL A 104 16.31 -35.87 -20.65
N LEU A 105 15.53 -35.08 -19.89
CA LEU A 105 16.04 -34.38 -18.70
C LEU A 105 16.60 -35.34 -17.63
N HIS A 106 15.92 -36.46 -17.38
CA HIS A 106 16.36 -37.45 -16.39
C HIS A 106 17.67 -38.13 -16.80
N THR A 107 17.78 -38.56 -18.06
CA THR A 107 19.01 -39.18 -18.59
C THR A 107 20.20 -38.24 -18.54
N LEU A 108 20.02 -36.96 -18.90
CA LEU A 108 21.09 -35.97 -18.91
C LEU A 108 21.48 -35.44 -17.52
N ARG A 109 20.72 -35.78 -16.47
CA ARG A 109 20.98 -35.31 -15.09
C ARG A 109 22.35 -35.77 -14.55
N HIS A 110 22.83 -36.92 -15.02
CA HIS A 110 24.05 -37.56 -14.52
C HIS A 110 25.21 -37.60 -15.54
N THR A 111 25.03 -37.06 -16.74
CA THR A 111 26.00 -37.13 -17.85
C THR A 111 27.00 -35.97 -17.87
N GLY A 112 26.98 -35.08 -16.86
CA GLY A 112 27.83 -33.90 -16.78
C GLY A 112 27.33 -32.71 -17.62
N LYS A 113 26.37 -32.90 -18.53
CA LYS A 113 25.71 -31.86 -19.32
C LYS A 113 24.19 -31.84 -19.08
N PRO A 114 23.75 -31.46 -17.87
CA PRO A 114 22.32 -31.46 -17.55
C PRO A 114 21.59 -30.38 -18.36
N LEU A 115 20.58 -30.80 -19.11
CA LEU A 115 19.67 -29.88 -19.78
C LEU A 115 18.86 -29.11 -18.71
N VAL A 116 19.03 -27.79 -18.65
CA VAL A 116 18.33 -26.93 -17.68
C VAL A 116 17.04 -26.41 -18.30
N GLN A 117 15.90 -26.82 -17.77
CA GLN A 117 14.61 -26.26 -18.16
C GLN A 117 14.57 -24.76 -17.77
N GLN A 118 14.43 -23.89 -18.76
CA GLN A 118 14.25 -22.47 -18.48
C GLN A 118 12.90 -22.27 -17.78
N PRO A 119 12.86 -21.63 -16.60
CA PRO A 119 11.59 -21.37 -15.93
C PRO A 119 10.78 -20.37 -16.78
N GLY A 120 9.53 -20.71 -17.10
CA GLY A 120 8.67 -19.96 -18.03
C GLY A 120 8.37 -18.50 -17.67
N LYS A 121 8.90 -17.99 -16.55
CA LYS A 121 8.74 -16.60 -16.09
C LYS A 121 9.90 -15.69 -16.48
N ILE A 122 10.99 -16.19 -17.08
CA ILE A 122 12.14 -15.35 -17.45
C ILE A 122 11.81 -14.48 -18.67
N VAL A 123 11.07 -15.02 -19.64
CA VAL A 123 10.70 -14.29 -20.86
C VAL A 123 9.39 -13.52 -20.64
N THR A 124 9.40 -12.51 -19.77
CA THR A 124 8.26 -11.58 -19.70
C THR A 124 8.38 -10.57 -20.83
N GLY A 125 7.42 -10.54 -21.77
CA GLY A 125 7.41 -9.72 -22.98
C GLY A 125 7.45 -8.19 -22.82
N LYS A 126 7.78 -7.68 -21.63
CA LYS A 126 8.01 -6.24 -21.41
C LYS A 126 9.20 -5.72 -22.21
N GLU A 127 10.21 -6.56 -22.45
CA GLU A 127 11.36 -6.23 -23.31
C GLU A 127 10.94 -6.05 -24.77
N LYS A 128 9.91 -6.78 -25.23
CA LYS A 128 9.43 -6.72 -26.62
C LYS A 128 8.78 -5.37 -26.95
N ALA A 129 8.09 -4.75 -26.00
CA ALA A 129 7.39 -3.48 -26.22
C ALA A 129 8.35 -2.28 -26.42
N ALA A 130 9.57 -2.37 -25.91
CA ALA A 130 10.58 -1.32 -26.10
C ALA A 130 11.44 -1.54 -27.36
N ALA A 131 11.57 -2.78 -27.83
CA ALA A 131 12.34 -3.13 -29.02
C ALA A 131 11.69 -2.65 -30.34
N THR A 132 10.43 -2.22 -30.30
CA THR A 132 9.63 -1.85 -31.48
C THR A 132 9.65 -0.38 -31.87
N ASN A 133 10.32 0.50 -31.13
CA ASN A 133 10.32 1.93 -31.45
C ASN A 133 11.47 2.23 -32.43
N LEU A 134 11.21 2.03 -33.72
CA LEU A 134 12.08 2.58 -34.76
C LEU A 134 12.08 4.11 -34.68
N PRO A 135 13.21 4.78 -34.99
CA PRO A 135 13.23 6.22 -35.11
C PRO A 135 12.30 6.68 -36.26
N HIS A 136 11.75 7.89 -36.13
CA HIS A 136 10.92 8.49 -37.17
C HIS A 136 11.75 8.76 -38.43
N GLN A 137 11.21 8.54 -39.64
CA GLN A 137 11.96 8.69 -40.90
C GLN A 137 12.47 10.13 -41.12
N GLY A 138 11.68 11.12 -40.69
CA GLY A 138 12.06 12.54 -40.64
C GLY A 138 13.31 12.87 -39.80
N THR A 139 13.83 11.94 -38.99
CA THR A 139 15.10 12.11 -38.24
C THR A 139 16.34 11.74 -39.05
N SER A 140 16.14 11.16 -40.24
CA SER A 140 17.25 10.80 -41.12
C SER A 140 18.04 12.02 -41.57
N TYR A 141 19.27 11.77 -42.03
CA TYR A 141 20.18 12.80 -42.51
C TYR A 141 19.61 13.56 -43.73
N ASN A 142 18.86 12.85 -44.56
CA ASN A 142 18.24 13.35 -45.79
C ASN A 142 16.79 12.83 -45.85
N PRO A 143 15.89 13.42 -45.04
CA PRO A 143 14.51 12.97 -44.95
C PRO A 143 13.71 13.38 -46.18
N ALA A 144 12.65 12.63 -46.47
CA ALA A 144 11.61 13.15 -47.36
C ALA A 144 10.98 14.39 -46.73
N ILE A 145 10.58 15.35 -47.57
CA ILE A 145 10.02 16.63 -47.11
C ILE A 145 8.77 16.38 -46.25
N ASP A 146 7.91 15.46 -46.69
CA ASP A 146 6.67 15.13 -45.99
C ASP A 146 6.93 14.54 -44.59
N ASP A 147 7.83 13.56 -44.49
CA ASP A 147 8.21 12.94 -43.20
C ASP A 147 8.87 13.95 -42.24
N TYR A 148 9.62 14.91 -42.78
CA TYR A 148 10.24 15.97 -41.99
C TYR A 148 9.20 16.96 -41.46
N LEU A 149 8.24 17.36 -42.30
CA LEU A 149 7.14 18.24 -41.92
C LEU A 149 6.24 17.57 -40.86
N GLU A 150 5.97 16.27 -41.00
CA GLU A 150 5.24 15.49 -40.00
C GLU A 150 5.96 15.52 -38.65
N LEU A 151 7.26 15.18 -38.62
CA LEU A 151 8.06 15.23 -37.40
C LEU A 151 8.10 16.62 -36.78
N LYS A 152 8.26 17.66 -37.61
CA LYS A 152 8.26 19.07 -37.18
C LYS A 152 6.93 19.43 -36.52
N ASN A 153 5.80 19.03 -37.11
CA ASN A 153 4.47 19.31 -36.56
C ASN A 153 4.28 18.62 -35.21
N GLN A 154 4.68 17.35 -35.09
CA GLN A 154 4.64 16.61 -33.81
C GLN A 154 5.43 17.33 -32.71
N VAL A 155 6.66 17.74 -33.00
CA VAL A 155 7.52 18.49 -32.06
C VAL A 155 6.87 19.82 -31.64
N VAL A 156 6.30 20.55 -32.61
CA VAL A 156 5.60 21.82 -32.34
C VAL A 156 4.38 21.62 -31.44
N GLU A 157 3.62 20.54 -31.61
CA GLU A 157 2.48 20.20 -30.76
C GLU A 157 2.90 19.87 -29.33
N GLU A 158 3.96 19.07 -29.15
CA GLU A 158 4.52 18.77 -27.83
C GLU A 158 4.99 20.05 -27.12
N GLU A 159 5.76 20.90 -27.80
CA GLU A 159 6.24 22.18 -27.27
C GLU A 159 5.09 23.15 -26.93
N ARG A 160 4.07 23.23 -27.79
CA ARG A 160 2.85 24.01 -27.50
C ARG A 160 2.17 23.49 -26.23
N SER A 161 2.12 22.17 -26.03
CA SER A 161 1.51 21.58 -24.83
C SER A 161 2.31 21.91 -23.56
N ILE A 162 3.64 21.89 -23.64
CA ILE A 162 4.54 22.24 -22.54
C ILE A 162 4.38 23.72 -22.19
N ARG A 163 4.41 24.61 -23.20
CA ARG A 163 4.23 26.06 -23.00
C ARG A 163 2.88 26.41 -22.39
N LYS A 164 1.79 25.75 -22.83
CA LYS A 164 0.45 25.93 -22.22
C LYS A 164 0.43 25.50 -20.75
N ARG A 165 1.07 24.38 -20.41
CA ARG A 165 1.18 23.92 -19.01
C ARG A 165 2.01 24.86 -18.16
N GLN A 166 3.13 25.36 -18.68
CA GLN A 166 3.96 26.36 -18.02
C GLN A 166 3.15 27.63 -17.74
N ALA A 167 2.53 28.22 -18.78
CA ALA A 167 1.68 29.40 -18.61
C ALA A 167 0.52 29.18 -17.63
N HIS A 168 -0.07 27.97 -17.61
CA HIS A 168 -1.08 27.61 -16.62
C HIS A 168 -0.50 27.58 -15.20
N PHE A 169 0.67 26.97 -15.00
CA PHE A 169 1.35 26.95 -13.70
C PHE A 169 1.78 28.35 -13.26
N ASP A 170 2.26 29.18 -14.18
CA ASP A 170 2.63 30.55 -13.86
C ASP A 170 1.39 31.34 -13.41
N ARG A 171 0.26 31.17 -14.10
CA ARG A 171 -1.01 31.79 -13.71
C ARG A 171 -1.54 31.29 -12.36
N VAL A 172 -1.55 29.97 -12.14
CA VAL A 172 -2.19 29.33 -10.98
C VAL A 172 -1.28 29.33 -9.74
N VAL A 173 0.02 29.29 -9.91
CA VAL A 173 0.97 29.20 -8.80
C VAL A 173 1.70 30.52 -8.64
N THR A 174 2.56 30.90 -9.58
CA THR A 174 3.48 32.03 -9.34
C THR A 174 2.77 33.37 -9.28
N ASN A 175 1.75 33.58 -10.10
CA ASN A 175 1.01 34.85 -10.14
C ASN A 175 -0.02 34.96 -9.00
N MET A 176 -0.60 33.83 -8.55
CA MET A 176 -1.48 33.84 -7.37
C MET A 176 -0.71 34.01 -6.06
N PHE A 177 0.52 33.47 -6.00
CA PHE A 177 1.38 33.58 -4.83
C PHE A 177 2.48 34.60 -5.09
N ALA A 178 2.17 35.88 -4.92
CA ALA A 178 3.18 36.92 -4.84
C ALA A 178 4.21 36.53 -3.75
N LYS A 179 5.50 36.67 -4.05
CA LYS A 179 6.54 36.52 -3.03
C LYS A 179 6.42 37.71 -2.08
N GLU A 180 5.64 37.54 -1.03
CA GLU A 180 5.58 38.50 0.09
C GLU A 180 6.94 38.56 0.77
N ASP A 181 7.36 39.77 1.14
CA ASP A 181 8.56 39.94 1.96
C ASP A 181 8.32 39.35 3.36
N PRO A 182 9.37 38.82 4.02
CA PRO A 182 9.22 38.19 5.32
C PRO A 182 8.69 39.14 6.40
N ALA A 183 8.86 40.46 6.22
CA ALA A 183 8.29 41.49 7.08
C ALA A 183 6.77 41.60 6.92
N GLU A 184 6.28 41.69 5.69
CA GLU A 184 4.83 41.78 5.37
C GLU A 184 4.10 40.51 5.81
N ARG A 185 4.73 39.34 5.61
CA ARG A 185 4.21 38.06 6.11
C ARG A 185 4.01 38.09 7.63
N ARG A 186 4.94 38.66 8.40
CA ARG A 186 4.81 38.76 9.87
C ARG A 186 3.67 39.69 10.27
N VAL A 187 3.52 40.83 9.58
CA VAL A 187 2.43 41.77 9.83
C VAL A 187 1.08 41.11 9.56
N ARG A 188 0.95 40.38 8.45
CA ARG A 188 -0.27 39.62 8.12
C ARG A 188 -0.55 38.51 9.13
N GLN A 189 0.45 37.72 9.51
CA GLN A 189 0.31 36.71 10.57
C GLN A 189 -0.11 37.32 11.90
N PHE A 190 0.45 38.48 12.26
CA PHE A 190 0.06 39.20 13.46
C PHE A 190 -1.40 39.65 13.36
N LYS A 191 -1.82 40.19 12.22
CA LYS A 191 -3.20 40.57 11.95
C LYS A 191 -4.16 39.37 12.09
N GLU A 192 -3.84 38.24 11.47
CA GLU A 192 -4.61 36.99 11.55
C GLU A 192 -4.72 36.46 12.99
N LEU A 193 -3.68 36.65 13.82
CA LEU A 193 -3.71 36.27 15.24
C LEU A 193 -4.51 37.24 16.11
N THR A 194 -4.68 38.48 15.66
CA THR A 194 -5.48 39.51 16.36
C THR A 194 -6.94 39.56 15.89
N GLU A 195 -7.21 39.05 14.68
CA GLU A 195 -8.56 38.93 14.11
C GLU A 195 -9.32 37.85 14.91
N GLY A 196 -10.43 38.23 15.53
CA GLY A 196 -11.18 37.40 16.50
C GLY A 196 -10.91 37.72 17.98
N LEU A 197 -9.88 38.49 18.32
CA LEU A 197 -9.71 39.04 19.68
C LEU A 197 -10.39 40.41 19.83
N ILE A 198 -10.65 41.11 18.72
CA ILE A 198 -11.29 42.43 18.66
C ILE A 198 -12.78 42.32 18.20
N GLU A 199 -13.30 41.12 17.94
CA GLU A 199 -14.76 40.89 17.77
C GLU A 199 -15.46 40.86 19.13
N ALA A 200 -15.61 42.02 19.75
CA ALA A 200 -16.45 42.21 20.92
C ALA A 200 -17.12 43.59 20.87
N GLN A 201 -17.78 43.92 19.75
CA GLN A 201 -18.74 45.02 19.72
C GLN A 201 -19.68 44.97 18.50
N ASP A 202 -20.46 43.90 18.38
CA ASP A 202 -21.75 43.93 17.65
C ASP A 202 -22.78 43.14 18.48
N PRO A 203 -23.66 43.81 19.24
CA PRO A 203 -24.74 43.17 19.97
C PRO A 203 -26.05 43.36 19.21
N ASP A 204 -26.33 42.53 18.20
CA ASP A 204 -27.69 42.43 17.63
C ASP A 204 -27.87 41.07 16.93
N SER A 205 -28.33 40.08 17.67
CA SER A 205 -29.29 39.09 17.16
C SER A 205 -29.95 38.42 18.34
N ASP A 206 -31.01 39.10 18.75
CA ASP A 206 -31.98 38.68 19.73
C ASP A 206 -32.62 37.34 19.33
N ALA A 207 -32.97 36.61 20.37
CA ALA A 207 -33.67 35.34 20.35
C ALA A 207 -35.05 35.48 19.71
N GLU A 208 -35.55 34.42 19.05
CA GLU A 208 -36.97 34.09 19.17
C GLU A 208 -37.18 32.58 19.34
N GLN A 209 -37.77 32.27 20.49
CA GLN A 209 -38.48 31.04 20.82
C GLN A 209 -39.81 31.04 20.06
N ASP A 210 -40.24 29.87 19.55
CA ASP A 210 -41.64 29.63 19.24
C ASP A 210 -42.10 28.34 19.94
N GLU A 211 -42.78 28.56 21.07
CA GLU A 211 -43.51 27.58 21.89
C GLU A 211 -44.95 27.54 21.36
N GLY A 212 -45.25 26.52 20.55
CA GLY A 212 -46.58 26.26 20.00
C GLY A 212 -47.38 25.29 20.86
N THR A 213 -48.28 25.87 21.64
CA THR A 213 -49.21 25.28 22.61
C THR A 213 -50.31 24.40 21.99
N GLU A 214 -50.63 23.34 22.73
CA GLU A 214 -51.94 22.74 23.05
C GLU A 214 -53.12 22.73 22.03
N GLY A 215 -53.80 21.58 21.98
CA GLY A 215 -55.27 21.56 21.90
C GLY A 215 -55.86 20.59 20.89
N ILE A 216 -56.10 19.34 21.31
CA ILE A 216 -57.15 18.51 20.69
C ILE A 216 -58.05 17.99 21.80
N SER A 217 -59.23 18.60 21.88
CA SER A 217 -60.35 18.24 22.72
C SER A 217 -61.01 16.94 22.22
N GLU A 218 -61.17 15.96 23.11
CA GLU A 218 -61.94 14.75 22.84
C GLU A 218 -63.44 14.98 23.12
N PRO A 219 -64.35 14.45 22.27
CA PRO A 219 -65.78 14.51 22.56
C PRO A 219 -66.21 13.40 23.54
N SER A 220 -66.81 13.83 24.64
CA SER A 220 -67.47 12.97 25.63
C SER A 220 -68.82 12.46 25.10
N ALA A 221 -68.90 11.16 24.81
CA ALA A 221 -70.17 10.48 24.53
C ALA A 221 -70.58 9.59 25.72
N LYS A 222 -71.74 9.88 26.31
CA LYS A 222 -72.35 9.11 27.41
C LYS A 222 -72.93 7.79 26.87
N ALA A 223 -72.33 6.66 27.25
CA ALA A 223 -72.87 5.33 26.95
C ALA A 223 -73.67 4.76 28.13
N LYS A 224 -74.88 4.27 27.84
CA LYS A 224 -75.80 3.61 28.78
C LYS A 224 -75.20 2.28 29.27
N ARG A 225 -75.20 2.07 30.59
CA ARG A 225 -74.72 0.84 31.25
C ARG A 225 -75.72 -0.31 31.10
N LYS A 226 -75.26 -1.48 30.62
CA LYS A 226 -75.97 -2.77 30.77
C LYS A 226 -74.99 -3.89 31.16
N THR A 227 -75.38 -4.72 32.14
CA THR A 227 -74.85 -6.07 32.49
C THR A 227 -73.41 -6.21 33.03
N THR A 228 -73.30 -6.78 34.23
CA THR A 228 -72.16 -6.64 35.17
C THR A 228 -71.10 -7.76 35.15
N LYS A 229 -71.15 -8.72 34.21
CA LYS A 229 -70.11 -9.77 34.08
C LYS A 229 -69.46 -9.86 32.68
N ALA A 230 -70.21 -9.71 31.58
CA ALA A 230 -69.67 -9.73 30.21
C ALA A 230 -68.76 -8.52 29.90
N HIS A 231 -69.11 -7.32 30.41
CA HIS A 231 -68.28 -6.12 30.26
C HIS A 231 -66.90 -6.23 30.94
N LYS A 232 -66.78 -7.00 32.03
CA LYS A 232 -65.49 -7.19 32.71
C LYS A 232 -64.52 -8.01 31.87
N SER A 233 -65.01 -9.04 31.16
CA SER A 233 -64.19 -9.86 30.25
C SER A 233 -63.76 -9.08 29.00
N LEU A 234 -64.67 -8.29 28.41
CA LEU A 234 -64.35 -7.46 27.24
C LEU A 234 -63.36 -6.34 27.60
N ASN A 235 -63.53 -5.70 28.76
CA ASN A 235 -62.59 -4.69 29.26
C ASN A 235 -61.20 -5.30 29.52
N LYS A 236 -61.10 -6.49 30.12
CA LYS A 236 -59.81 -7.19 30.31
C LYS A 236 -59.11 -7.50 28.98
N ARG A 237 -59.85 -7.99 27.99
CA ARG A 237 -59.30 -8.25 26.65
C ARG A 237 -58.84 -6.95 25.96
N ARG A 238 -59.54 -5.84 26.22
CA ARG A 238 -59.17 -4.52 25.71
C ARG A 238 -57.90 -3.98 26.38
N THR A 239 -57.75 -4.14 27.70
CA THR A 239 -56.52 -3.74 28.41
C THR A 239 -55.33 -4.60 28.00
N GLU A 240 -55.50 -5.92 27.89
CA GLU A 240 -54.45 -6.82 27.40
C GLU A 240 -54.00 -6.47 25.97
N PHE A 241 -54.95 -6.11 25.09
CA PHE A 241 -54.65 -5.66 23.73
C PHE A 241 -53.92 -4.31 23.71
N GLN A 242 -54.29 -3.38 24.60
CA GLN A 242 -53.61 -2.10 24.76
C GLN A 242 -52.18 -2.30 25.28
N GLU A 243 -51.99 -3.09 26.33
CA GLU A 243 -50.67 -3.42 26.87
C GLU A 243 -49.78 -4.12 25.83
N ALA A 244 -50.34 -5.02 25.03
CA ALA A 244 -49.61 -5.67 23.94
C ALA A 244 -49.16 -4.66 22.87
N ARG A 245 -50.02 -3.69 22.55
CA ARG A 245 -49.71 -2.61 21.59
C ARG A 245 -48.63 -1.66 22.12
N GLU A 246 -48.71 -1.27 23.38
CA GLU A 246 -47.71 -0.44 24.06
C GLU A 246 -46.35 -1.16 24.12
N ARG A 247 -46.35 -2.45 24.51
CA ARG A 247 -45.13 -3.27 24.49
C ARG A 247 -44.52 -3.38 23.09
N TYR A 248 -45.35 -3.46 22.05
CA TYR A 248 -44.87 -3.47 20.68
C TYR A 248 -44.26 -2.11 20.28
N GLN A 249 -44.89 -1.00 20.64
CA GLN A 249 -44.39 0.36 20.39
C GLN A 249 -43.05 0.59 21.09
N LEU A 250 -42.94 0.23 22.38
CA LEU A 250 -41.68 0.33 23.14
C LEU A 250 -40.56 -0.50 22.50
N LYS A 251 -40.85 -1.71 21.99
CA LYS A 251 -39.87 -2.52 21.27
C LYS A 251 -39.41 -1.85 19.97
N VAL A 252 -40.32 -1.20 19.25
CA VAL A 252 -39.99 -0.45 18.03
C VAL A 252 -39.13 0.76 18.35
N GLU A 253 -39.46 1.51 19.40
CA GLU A 253 -38.69 2.67 19.85
C GLU A 253 -37.29 2.29 20.33
N LEU A 254 -37.17 1.21 21.12
CA LEU A 254 -35.86 0.68 21.54
C LEU A 254 -35.00 0.30 20.33
N LYS A 255 -35.60 -0.33 19.29
CA LYS A 255 -34.88 -0.63 18.05
C LYS A 255 -34.42 0.64 17.31
N LYS A 256 -35.25 1.68 17.26
CA LYS A 256 -34.87 2.98 16.68
C LYS A 256 -33.68 3.59 17.43
N MET A 257 -33.71 3.60 18.76
CA MET A 257 -32.63 4.12 19.59
C MET A 257 -31.32 3.34 19.41
N MET A 258 -31.39 2.00 19.32
CA MET A 258 -30.21 1.18 19.01
C MET A 258 -29.64 1.50 17.64
N GLU A 259 -30.48 1.69 16.62
CA GLU A 259 -30.02 2.04 15.27
C GLU A 259 -29.40 3.44 15.23
N ILE A 260 -29.98 4.41 15.95
CA ILE A 260 -29.41 5.75 16.10
C ILE A 260 -28.00 5.68 16.70
N ASN A 261 -27.81 4.89 17.76
CA ASN A 261 -26.49 4.70 18.37
C ASN A 261 -25.52 4.03 17.39
N ARG A 262 -26.00 3.08 16.57
CA ARG A 262 -25.22 2.42 15.53
C ARG A 262 -24.76 3.36 14.41
N LEU A 263 -25.47 4.46 14.14
CA LEU A 263 -25.04 5.45 13.15
C LEU A 263 -23.64 6.00 13.45
N THR A 264 -23.29 6.15 14.73
CA THR A 264 -21.94 6.61 15.13
C THR A 264 -20.85 5.59 14.83
N GLU A 265 -21.16 4.30 14.96
CA GLU A 265 -20.26 3.21 14.60
C GLU A 265 -20.06 3.18 13.08
N ILE A 266 -21.15 3.27 12.32
CA ILE A 266 -21.14 3.32 10.86
C ILE A 266 -20.35 4.55 10.37
N SER A 267 -20.55 5.73 10.96
CA SER A 267 -19.80 6.93 10.58
C SER A 267 -18.31 6.76 10.84
N ASN A 268 -17.93 6.16 11.97
CA ASN A 268 -16.53 5.87 12.30
C ASN A 268 -15.94 4.83 11.35
N GLU A 269 -16.70 3.81 10.96
CA GLU A 269 -16.28 2.82 9.96
C GLU A 269 -16.03 3.46 8.59
N VAL A 270 -16.94 4.33 8.14
CA VAL A 270 -16.81 5.08 6.87
C VAL A 270 -15.58 5.98 6.91
N GLN A 271 -15.41 6.80 7.95
CA GLN A 271 -14.23 7.67 8.09
C GLN A 271 -12.92 6.88 8.09
N ASN A 272 -12.88 5.74 8.79
CA ASN A 272 -11.72 4.86 8.80
C ASN A 272 -11.44 4.23 7.42
N ALA A 273 -12.49 3.86 6.68
CA ALA A 273 -12.37 3.32 5.33
C ALA A 273 -11.84 4.39 4.36
N GLU A 274 -12.37 5.60 4.43
CA GLU A 274 -11.93 6.75 3.63
C GLU A 274 -10.48 7.13 3.92
N ALA A 275 -10.08 7.21 5.19
CA ALA A 275 -8.70 7.48 5.57
C ALA A 275 -7.73 6.41 5.03
N LYS A 276 -8.10 5.12 5.14
CA LYS A 276 -7.31 4.02 4.55
C LYS A 276 -7.22 4.13 3.03
N LEU A 277 -8.32 4.49 2.37
CA LEU A 277 -8.40 4.67 0.93
C LEU A 277 -7.53 5.84 0.48
N ALA A 278 -7.59 6.99 1.16
CA ALA A 278 -6.75 8.16 0.90
C ALA A 278 -5.26 7.80 1.00
N VAL A 279 -4.83 7.10 2.06
CA VAL A 279 -3.45 6.63 2.21
C VAL A 279 -3.06 5.67 1.08
N ARG A 280 -3.95 4.76 0.67
CA ARG A 280 -3.71 3.85 -0.46
C ARG A 280 -3.56 4.61 -1.79
N LYS A 281 -4.44 5.58 -2.06
CA LYS A 281 -4.36 6.47 -3.24
C LYS A 281 -3.06 7.24 -3.27
N LEU A 282 -2.65 7.85 -2.15
CA LEU A 282 -1.36 8.55 -2.05
C LEU A 282 -0.17 7.62 -2.28
N LYS A 283 -0.18 6.40 -1.70
CA LYS A 283 0.86 5.40 -1.94
C LYS A 283 0.90 4.92 -3.39
N ALA A 284 -0.26 4.72 -4.01
CA ALA A 284 -0.37 4.34 -5.42
C ALA A 284 0.11 5.46 -6.35
N ALA A 285 -0.28 6.71 -6.09
CA ALA A 285 0.19 7.89 -6.82
C ALA A 285 1.71 8.05 -6.69
N LYS A 286 2.27 7.91 -5.48
CA LYS A 286 3.73 7.93 -5.25
C LYS A 286 4.45 6.81 -6.02
N LYS A 287 3.87 5.60 -6.05
CA LYS A 287 4.43 4.49 -6.84
C LYS A 287 4.35 4.76 -8.34
N LYS A 288 3.23 5.30 -8.83
CA LYS A 288 3.06 5.70 -10.24
C LYS A 288 4.03 6.81 -10.62
N ALA A 289 4.20 7.83 -9.78
CA ALA A 289 5.16 8.91 -10.00
C ALA A 289 6.61 8.43 -9.93
N ALA A 290 6.94 7.53 -9.00
CA ALA A 290 8.29 6.93 -8.92
C ALA A 290 8.57 5.97 -10.09
N ALA A 291 7.52 5.38 -10.67
CA ALA A 291 7.57 4.55 -11.87
C ALA A 291 7.35 5.37 -13.15
N ALA A 292 7.11 6.68 -13.06
CA ALA A 292 6.99 7.53 -14.22
C ALA A 292 8.33 7.46 -14.94
N THR A 293 8.28 6.84 -16.10
CA THR A 293 9.41 6.69 -16.99
C THR A 293 9.89 8.07 -17.42
N GLU A 294 11.21 8.25 -17.44
CA GLU A 294 11.85 9.43 -18.01
C GLU A 294 11.44 9.49 -19.49
N THR A 295 10.44 10.30 -19.84
CA THR A 295 10.04 10.53 -21.22
C THR A 295 11.11 11.37 -21.88
N LEU A 296 11.67 10.86 -22.97
CA LEU A 296 12.66 11.59 -23.75
C LEU A 296 11.94 12.57 -24.68
N PRO A 297 12.51 13.76 -24.91
CA PRO A 297 12.05 14.63 -25.99
C PRO A 297 12.25 13.93 -27.33
N ILE A 298 11.43 14.30 -28.33
CA ILE A 298 11.60 13.86 -29.70
C ILE A 298 12.92 14.43 -30.25
N ASP A 299 13.74 13.59 -30.87
CA ASP A 299 14.98 14.01 -31.53
C ASP A 299 14.60 14.77 -32.84
N PHE A 300 14.88 16.07 -32.92
CA PHE A 300 14.54 16.91 -34.08
C PHE A 300 15.75 17.65 -34.64
N ILE A 301 15.84 17.71 -35.97
CA ILE A 301 16.90 18.43 -36.68
C ILE A 301 16.35 19.74 -37.25
N GLU A 302 16.86 20.88 -36.79
CA GLU A 302 16.55 22.18 -37.38
C GLU A 302 16.96 22.25 -38.86
N PRO A 303 16.17 22.93 -39.71
CA PRO A 303 16.38 22.92 -41.16
C PRO A 303 17.72 23.54 -41.55
N GLU A 304 18.22 24.53 -40.79
CA GLU A 304 19.53 25.16 -41.03
C GLU A 304 20.70 24.18 -40.83
N SER A 305 20.52 23.21 -39.94
CA SER A 305 21.49 22.17 -39.65
C SER A 305 21.32 20.90 -40.50
N LEU A 306 20.25 20.83 -41.31
CA LEU A 306 19.96 19.70 -42.17
C LEU A 306 20.80 19.82 -43.45
N SER A 307 22.03 19.32 -43.41
CA SER A 307 22.92 19.34 -44.56
C SER A 307 22.72 18.11 -45.45
N GLY A 308 22.62 18.30 -46.77
CA GLY A 308 22.51 17.21 -47.74
C GLY A 308 23.77 16.33 -47.91
N ASN A 309 24.86 16.64 -47.21
CA ASN A 309 26.11 15.89 -47.25
C ASN A 309 26.43 15.24 -45.88
N LEU A 310 26.81 13.96 -45.90
CA LEU A 310 27.20 13.21 -44.69
C LEU A 310 28.47 13.77 -44.02
N ARG A 311 29.33 14.47 -44.76
CA ARG A 311 30.58 15.04 -44.20
C ARG A 311 30.34 16.22 -43.26
N THR A 312 29.21 16.91 -43.43
CA THR A 312 28.87 18.11 -42.66
C THR A 312 27.90 17.83 -41.51
N ILE A 313 27.48 16.57 -41.33
CA ILE A 313 26.53 16.23 -40.27
C ILE A 313 27.19 16.29 -38.90
N GLN A 314 26.53 16.97 -37.97
CA GLN A 314 26.92 16.97 -36.57
C GLN A 314 26.08 15.95 -35.80
N PRO A 315 26.69 15.10 -34.96
CA PRO A 315 25.93 14.23 -34.06
C PRO A 315 25.23 15.10 -33.01
N LYS A 316 23.90 14.99 -32.92
CA LYS A 316 23.09 15.84 -32.02
C LYS A 316 22.87 15.27 -30.63
N SER A 317 22.75 13.95 -30.51
CA SER A 317 22.35 13.31 -29.26
C SER A 317 23.47 12.50 -28.62
N ASP A 318 23.70 12.76 -27.33
CA ASP A 318 24.55 11.91 -26.51
C ASP A 318 23.88 10.55 -26.33
N LEU A 319 24.51 9.50 -26.87
CA LEU A 319 23.98 8.13 -26.83
C LEU A 319 23.71 7.61 -25.41
N ILE A 320 24.50 8.07 -24.43
CA ILE A 320 24.29 7.70 -23.02
C ILE A 320 23.07 8.42 -22.45
N ALA A 321 22.89 9.70 -22.79
CA ALA A 321 21.78 10.51 -22.31
C ALA A 321 20.44 10.00 -22.85
N THR A 322 20.39 9.50 -24.09
CA THR A 322 19.17 8.92 -24.70
C THR A 322 19.03 7.42 -24.43
N GLY A 323 20.14 6.67 -24.50
CA GLY A 323 20.15 5.22 -24.36
C GLY A 323 19.79 4.74 -22.96
N LEU A 324 20.29 5.40 -21.91
CA LEU A 324 20.02 4.99 -20.52
C LEU A 324 18.53 5.13 -20.15
N PRO A 325 17.83 6.24 -20.49
CA PRO A 325 16.38 6.33 -20.34
C PRO A 325 15.60 5.30 -21.16
N LYS A 326 15.97 5.05 -22.44
CA LYS A 326 15.33 4.00 -23.27
C LYS A 326 15.45 2.61 -22.63
N LEU A 327 16.63 2.29 -22.10
CA LEU A 327 16.90 1.02 -21.41
C LEU A 327 16.13 0.89 -20.08
N ARG A 328 15.87 2.01 -19.41
CA ARG A 328 15.02 2.08 -18.21
C ARG A 328 13.55 1.93 -18.55
N GLN A 329 13.09 2.54 -19.64
CA GLN A 329 11.73 2.37 -20.17
C GLN A 329 11.47 0.91 -20.52
N ALA A 330 12.44 0.25 -21.17
CA ALA A 330 12.44 -1.19 -21.42
C ALA A 330 12.48 -2.06 -20.14
N SER A 331 12.58 -1.46 -18.96
CA SER A 331 12.67 -2.13 -17.65
C SER A 331 13.87 -3.08 -17.51
N VAL A 332 14.87 -2.98 -18.40
CA VAL A 332 16.11 -3.79 -18.36
C VAL A 332 17.00 -3.31 -17.21
N ILE A 333 17.17 -1.99 -17.09
CA ILE A 333 18.01 -1.39 -16.04
C ILE A 333 17.18 -0.53 -15.10
N LYS A 334 17.39 -0.72 -13.79
CA LYS A 334 16.85 0.14 -12.74
C LYS A 334 17.87 1.23 -12.38
N LYS A 335 17.40 2.35 -11.82
CA LYS A 335 18.27 3.38 -11.24
C LYS A 335 19.23 2.74 -10.23
N SER A 336 20.51 3.09 -10.34
CA SER A 336 21.53 2.52 -9.47
C SER A 336 21.31 2.96 -8.02
N ARG A 337 21.72 2.13 -7.06
CA ARG A 337 21.64 2.50 -5.63
C ARG A 337 22.41 3.79 -5.35
N ALA A 338 23.55 4.00 -6.00
CA ALA A 338 24.37 5.19 -5.87
C ALA A 338 23.62 6.45 -6.37
N GLU A 339 22.96 6.38 -7.52
CA GLU A 339 22.16 7.51 -8.05
C GLU A 339 21.01 7.87 -7.10
N VAL A 340 20.29 6.84 -6.60
CA VAL A 340 19.20 7.04 -5.63
C VAL A 340 19.73 7.62 -4.33
N GLN A 341 20.92 7.20 -3.87
CA GLN A 341 21.53 7.71 -2.64
C GLN A 341 22.07 9.14 -2.79
N ARG A 342 22.62 9.51 -3.95
CA ARG A 342 23.04 10.90 -4.24
C ARG A 342 21.84 11.85 -4.26
N LYS A 343 20.71 11.41 -4.79
CA LYS A 343 19.45 12.18 -4.84
C LYS A 343 18.71 12.24 -3.50
N LYS A 344 19.01 11.35 -2.56
CA LYS A 344 18.48 11.48 -1.19
C LYS A 344 19.16 12.69 -0.57
N SER A 345 18.35 13.70 -0.20
CA SER A 345 18.83 14.78 0.64
C SER A 345 19.60 14.17 1.81
N ARG A 346 20.82 14.66 2.05
CA ARG A 346 21.58 14.26 3.24
C ARG A 346 20.63 14.46 4.42
N SER A 347 20.46 13.43 5.26
CA SER A 347 19.64 13.59 6.46
C SER A 347 20.11 14.85 7.16
N LEU A 348 19.19 15.77 7.46
CA LEU A 348 19.46 17.00 8.20
C LEU A 348 20.51 16.69 9.27
N LYS A 349 21.59 17.48 9.33
CA LYS A 349 22.64 17.31 10.36
C LYS A 349 21.90 17.20 11.68
N LYS A 350 21.89 16.00 12.29
CA LYS A 350 21.24 15.80 13.58
C LYS A 350 21.95 16.75 14.53
N VAL A 351 21.22 17.76 15.01
CA VAL A 351 21.73 18.64 16.05
C VAL A 351 22.02 17.74 17.25
N ARG A 352 23.30 17.58 17.56
CA ARG A 352 23.73 16.80 18.72
C ARG A 352 23.61 17.74 19.91
N TYR A 353 22.56 17.56 20.71
CA TYR A 353 22.44 18.26 21.98
C TYR A 353 23.37 17.59 22.98
N VAL A 354 24.20 18.38 23.65
CA VAL A 354 24.89 17.93 24.86
C VAL A 354 23.80 17.66 25.91
N ARG A 355 23.81 16.45 26.49
CA ARG A 355 22.88 16.13 27.58
C ARG A 355 23.16 17.08 28.75
N ARG A 356 22.11 17.53 29.45
CA ARG A 356 22.24 18.45 30.59
C ARG A 356 23.29 18.01 31.62
N SER A 357 23.45 16.70 31.82
CA SER A 357 24.43 16.12 32.74
C SER A 357 25.90 16.29 32.34
N HIS A 358 26.19 16.73 31.11
CA HIS A 358 27.57 16.88 30.58
C HIS A 358 27.84 18.32 30.14
N LYS A 359 27.11 19.29 30.71
CA LYS A 359 27.23 20.72 30.34
C LYS A 359 28.05 21.53 31.35
N GLU A 360 28.46 20.92 32.46
CA GLU A 360 29.09 21.61 33.61
C GLU A 360 30.40 20.94 34.08
N ASP A 361 30.92 19.96 33.34
CA ASP A 361 32.33 19.55 33.39
C ASP A 361 33.05 20.17 32.18
#